data_AF-A0A5P9XS57-F1
#
_entry.id   AF-A0A5P9XS57-F1
#
_cell.length_a   1.000
_cell.length_b   1.000
_cell.length_c   1.000
_cell.angle_alpha   90.00
_cell.angle_beta   90.00
_cell.angle_gamma   90.00
#
_symmetry.space_group_name_H-M   'P 1'
#
loop_
_entity.id
_entity.type
_entity.pdbx_description
1 polymer ?
#
loop_
_entity_poly.entity_id
_entity_poly.type
_entity_poly.pdbx_seq_one_letter_code
_entity_poly.pdbx_strand_id
1 'polypeptide(L)'
;MGGLGEMVAINGNTIELIKNKQGGDGTKVINLIKSIEKLAEENSDDPYLIAMAERARAVQESFEARQTSTAEALAELLREVEGNETRKKEQAEKSFDGLTYFVYRSLLDAKVQNAETVSRKIRHAFTEFPNWKRSENALRELRKKVTFALFAETEDLDRVTAMVDELFTLLEKADRI
;
A
#
# COMPACT_ATOMS: atom_id res chain seq x y z
N MET A 1 -6.04 30.01 19.58
CA MET A 1 -4.89 29.26 19.05
C MET A 1 -4.84 27.90 19.74
N GLY A 2 -5.42 26.87 19.12
CA GLY A 2 -5.38 25.50 19.63
C GLY A 2 -4.13 24.80 19.09
N GLY A 3 -3.26 24.34 19.99
CA GLY A 3 -1.95 23.79 19.66
C GLY A 3 -2.03 22.58 18.74
N LEU A 4 -1.22 22.63 17.69
CA LEU A 4 -0.88 21.49 16.83
C LEU A 4 -0.25 20.43 17.72
N GLY A 5 -1.04 19.43 18.12
CA GLY A 5 -0.54 18.28 18.88
C GLY A 5 0.61 17.63 18.12
N GLU A 6 1.73 17.41 18.82
CA GLU A 6 2.94 16.77 18.29
C GLU A 6 2.58 15.59 17.39
N MET A 7 2.90 15.78 16.10
CA MET A 7 2.75 14.82 15.03
C MET A 7 3.73 13.67 15.28
N VAL A 8 3.22 12.44 15.36
CA VAL A 8 4.04 11.28 15.67
C VAL A 8 4.19 10.44 14.40
N ALA A 9 5.43 10.16 13.99
CA ALA A 9 5.72 9.33 12.83
C ALA A 9 5.15 7.92 13.03
N ILE A 10 4.30 7.41 12.12
CA ILE A 10 3.74 6.07 12.28
C ILE A 10 4.84 5.00 12.12
N ASN A 11 5.18 4.38 13.25
CA ASN A 11 5.96 3.16 13.38
C ASN A 11 5.44 2.35 14.58
N GLY A 12 5.90 1.12 14.78
CA GLY A 12 5.45 0.26 15.88
C GLY A 12 5.55 0.89 17.26
N ASN A 13 6.59 1.71 17.51
CA ASN A 13 6.79 2.40 18.79
C ASN A 13 5.80 3.57 18.99
N THR A 14 5.41 4.23 17.90
CA THR A 14 4.43 5.31 17.91
C THR A 14 3.01 4.82 18.16
N ILE A 15 2.68 3.59 17.77
CA ILE A 15 1.36 2.99 18.05
C ILE A 15 1.12 2.92 19.56
N GLU A 16 2.11 2.47 20.33
CA GLU A 16 2.00 2.43 21.79
C GLU A 16 1.88 3.85 22.37
N LEU A 17 2.61 4.81 21.82
CA LEU A 17 2.48 6.22 22.23
C LEU A 17 1.11 6.81 21.92
N ILE A 18 0.46 6.43 20.81
CA ILE A 18 -0.91 6.88 20.46
C ILE A 18 -1.95 6.20 21.36
N LYS A 19 -1.80 4.89 21.62
CA LYS A 19 -2.63 4.16 22.59
C LYS A 19 -2.56 4.82 23.98
N ASN A 20 -1.36 5.20 24.40
CA ASN A 20 -1.05 5.74 25.73
C ASN A 20 -1.16 7.28 25.85
N LYS A 21 -1.32 8.02 24.73
CA LYS A 21 -1.45 9.50 24.76
C LYS A 21 -2.74 9.92 25.47
N GLN A 22 -2.63 10.95 26.30
CA GLN A 22 -3.79 11.57 26.96
C GLN A 22 -4.68 12.29 25.92
N GLY A 23 -5.97 12.01 25.95
CA GLY A 23 -6.98 12.56 25.03
C GLY A 23 -8.18 11.63 24.91
N GLY A 24 -9.31 12.16 24.44
CA GLY A 24 -10.49 11.33 24.17
C GLY A 24 -10.25 10.37 23.00
N ASP A 25 -10.79 9.16 23.07
CA ASP A 25 -10.53 8.12 22.06
C ASP A 25 -10.96 8.55 20.64
N GLY A 26 -11.97 9.42 20.52
CA GLY A 26 -12.36 9.99 19.23
C GLY A 26 -11.28 10.86 18.60
N THR A 27 -10.53 11.62 19.40
CA THR A 27 -9.37 12.39 18.93
C THR A 27 -8.24 11.47 18.46
N LYS A 28 -8.06 10.31 19.10
CA LYS A 28 -7.05 9.33 18.69
C LYS A 28 -7.37 8.74 17.31
N VAL A 29 -8.64 8.40 17.04
CA VAL A 29 -9.11 7.93 15.73
C VAL A 29 -8.76 8.93 14.63
N ILE A 30 -9.15 10.19 14.79
CA ILE A 30 -8.90 11.24 13.79
C ILE A 30 -7.39 11.48 13.57
N ASN A 31 -6.59 11.49 14.63
CA ASN A 31 -5.15 11.68 14.51
C ASN A 31 -4.47 10.51 13.79
N LEU A 32 -4.95 9.28 14.01
CA LEU A 32 -4.40 8.09 13.38
C LEU A 32 -4.70 8.09 11.87
N ILE A 33 -5.93 8.40 11.46
CA ILE A 33 -6.31 8.55 10.04
C ILE A 33 -5.39 9.56 9.34
N LYS A 34 -5.27 10.77 9.88
CA LYS A 34 -4.41 11.83 9.30
C LYS A 34 -2.95 11.40 9.15
N SER A 35 -2.47 10.62 10.11
CA SER A 35 -1.09 10.14 10.11
C SER A 35 -0.88 9.04 9.07
N ILE A 36 -1.90 8.20 8.81
CA ILE A 36 -1.90 7.22 7.71
C ILE A 36 -1.95 7.91 6.36
N GLU A 37 -2.83 8.89 6.18
CA GLU A 37 -2.96 9.67 4.94
C GLU A 37 -1.65 10.38 4.58
N LYS A 38 -1.05 11.05 5.57
CA LYS A 38 0.25 11.71 5.39
C LYS A 38 1.36 10.74 5.04
N LEU A 39 1.39 9.56 5.68
CA LEU A 39 2.39 8.53 5.35
C LEU A 39 2.26 8.08 3.89
N ALA A 40 1.03 7.91 3.39
CA ALA A 40 0.78 7.57 1.99
C ALA A 40 1.16 8.71 1.04
N GLU A 41 0.87 9.97 1.39
CA GLU A 41 1.24 11.14 0.60
C GLU A 41 2.78 11.27 0.46
N GLU A 42 3.51 11.11 1.58
CA GLU A 42 4.98 11.16 1.59
C GLU A 42 5.63 9.99 0.84
N ASN A 43 4.89 8.89 0.61
CA ASN A 43 5.37 7.68 -0.05
C ASN A 43 4.39 7.27 -1.17
N SER A 44 4.06 8.23 -2.04
CA SER A 44 3.07 8.08 -3.12
C SER A 44 3.48 7.10 -4.24
N ASP A 45 4.66 6.52 -4.13
CA ASP A 45 5.16 5.44 -4.97
C ASP A 45 4.92 4.04 -4.36
N ASP A 46 4.42 3.95 -3.11
CA ASP A 46 4.09 2.70 -2.43
C ASP A 46 2.57 2.39 -2.53
N PRO A 47 2.15 1.46 -3.41
CA PRO A 47 0.74 1.16 -3.63
C PRO A 47 0.05 0.61 -2.38
N TYR A 48 0.79 -0.05 -1.49
CA TYR A 48 0.23 -0.57 -0.25
C TYR A 48 -0.20 0.56 0.70
N LEU A 49 0.62 1.60 0.82
CA LEU A 49 0.32 2.74 1.69
C LEU A 49 -0.88 3.54 1.16
N ILE A 50 -1.02 3.61 -0.15
CA ILE A 50 -2.17 4.29 -0.76
C ILE A 50 -3.46 3.51 -0.50
N ALA A 51 -3.46 2.20 -0.71
CA ALA A 51 -4.60 1.34 -0.36
C ALA A 51 -4.91 1.36 1.15
N MET A 52 -3.89 1.48 2.00
CA MET A 52 -4.06 1.63 3.45
C MET A 52 -4.74 2.96 3.80
N ALA A 53 -4.39 4.06 3.12
CA ALA A 53 -5.06 5.35 3.29
C ALA A 53 -6.52 5.33 2.81
N GLU A 54 -6.83 4.65 1.70
CA GLU A 54 -8.22 4.43 1.26
C GLU A 54 -9.05 3.72 2.34
N ARG A 55 -8.52 2.64 2.92
CA ARG A 55 -9.20 1.92 4.01
C ARG A 55 -9.37 2.78 5.26
N ALA A 56 -8.35 3.56 5.64
CA ALA A 56 -8.46 4.48 6.77
C ALA A 56 -9.54 5.56 6.54
N ARG A 57 -9.71 6.02 5.29
CA ARG A 57 -10.76 6.96 4.90
C ARG A 57 -12.15 6.33 4.99
N ALA A 58 -12.30 5.07 4.61
CA ALA A 58 -13.56 4.33 4.80
C ALA A 58 -13.93 4.21 6.30
N VAL A 59 -12.94 3.95 7.17
CA VAL A 59 -13.16 3.97 8.63
C VAL A 59 -13.60 5.34 9.12
N GLN A 60 -12.98 6.41 8.60
CA GLN A 60 -13.37 7.78 8.92
C GLN A 60 -14.84 8.04 8.58
N GLU A 61 -15.26 7.70 7.36
CA GLU A 61 -16.63 7.90 6.89
C GLU A 61 -17.64 7.15 7.78
N SER A 62 -17.38 5.88 8.10
CA SER A 62 -18.26 5.10 8.98
C SER A 62 -18.28 5.65 10.42
N PHE A 63 -17.14 6.13 10.93
CA PHE A 63 -17.06 6.75 12.25
C PHE A 63 -17.83 8.07 12.32
N GLU A 64 -17.68 8.95 11.33
CA GLU A 64 -18.41 10.23 11.23
C GLU A 64 -19.92 10.01 11.06
N ALA A 65 -20.31 8.99 10.30
CA ALA A 65 -21.69 8.56 10.15
C ALA A 65 -22.27 7.85 11.40
N ARG A 66 -21.47 7.70 12.47
CA ARG A 66 -21.82 6.98 13.72
C ARG A 66 -22.24 5.53 13.48
N GLN A 67 -21.77 4.92 12.39
CA GLN A 67 -22.02 3.52 12.06
C GLN A 67 -21.05 2.59 12.81
N THR A 68 -19.91 3.12 13.24
CA THR A 68 -18.87 2.40 13.96
C THR A 68 -18.55 3.11 15.27
N SER A 69 -18.38 2.35 16.36
CA SER A 69 -17.97 2.93 17.64
C SER A 69 -16.51 3.41 17.60
N THR A 70 -16.15 4.29 18.53
CA THR A 70 -14.76 4.77 18.66
C THR A 70 -13.77 3.62 18.88
N ALA A 71 -14.14 2.63 19.70
CA ALA A 71 -13.29 1.49 20.00
C ALA A 71 -13.07 0.61 18.75
N GLU A 72 -14.13 0.37 17.98
CA GLU A 72 -14.04 -0.41 16.72
C GLU A 72 -13.20 0.30 15.67
N ALA A 73 -13.44 1.60 15.45
CA ALA A 73 -12.67 2.42 14.51
C ALA A 73 -11.17 2.44 14.89
N LEU A 74 -10.87 2.61 16.18
CA LEU A 74 -9.49 2.57 16.66
C LEU A 74 -8.87 1.19 16.45
N ALA A 75 -9.59 0.11 16.74
CA ALA A 75 -9.10 -1.26 16.56
C ALA A 75 -8.84 -1.61 15.08
N GLU A 76 -9.64 -1.07 14.16
CA GLU A 76 -9.44 -1.26 12.72
C GLU A 76 -8.22 -0.51 12.20
N LEU A 77 -8.09 0.78 12.54
CA LEU A 77 -6.92 1.58 12.15
C LEU A 77 -5.62 1.02 12.75
N LEU A 78 -5.66 0.51 13.97
CA LEU A 78 -4.50 -0.14 14.60
C LEU A 78 -4.09 -1.41 13.85
N ARG A 79 -5.04 -2.22 13.38
CA ARG A 79 -4.76 -3.41 12.56
C ARG A 79 -4.08 -3.04 11.25
N GLU A 80 -4.54 -1.97 10.59
CA GLU A 80 -3.89 -1.46 9.37
C GLU A 80 -2.42 -1.09 9.62
N VAL A 81 -2.15 -0.39 10.72
CA VAL A 81 -0.77 0.00 11.04
C VAL A 81 0.10 -1.20 11.42
N GLU A 82 -0.42 -2.13 12.23
CA GLU A 82 0.30 -3.35 12.60
C GLU A 82 0.63 -4.21 11.37
N GLY A 83 -0.30 -4.27 10.40
CA GLY A 83 -0.08 -4.89 9.09
C GLY A 83 1.07 -4.22 8.32
N ASN A 84 1.09 -2.89 8.27
CA ASN A 84 2.18 -2.14 7.63
C ASN A 84 3.55 -2.34 8.31
N GLU A 85 3.60 -2.46 9.63
CA GLU A 85 4.86 -2.69 10.34
C GLU A 85 5.41 -4.10 10.09
N THR A 86 4.53 -5.11 10.02
CA THR A 86 4.91 -6.46 9.60
C THR A 86 5.46 -6.45 8.18
N ARG A 87 4.75 -5.77 7.28
CA ARG A 87 5.14 -5.56 5.90
C ARG A 87 6.54 -4.93 5.76
N LYS A 88 6.81 -3.86 6.51
CA LYS A 88 8.12 -3.16 6.48
C LYS A 88 9.27 -4.06 6.91
N LYS A 89 9.06 -4.97 7.87
CA LYS A 89 10.08 -5.95 8.27
C LYS A 89 10.40 -6.90 7.11
N GLU A 90 9.37 -7.48 6.47
CA GLU A 90 9.55 -8.36 5.31
C GLU A 90 10.21 -7.62 4.12
N GLN A 91 9.85 -6.35 3.90
CA GLN A 91 10.48 -5.49 2.89
C GLN A 91 11.97 -5.28 3.14
N ALA A 92 12.34 -4.95 4.39
CA ALA A 92 13.72 -4.71 4.78
C ALA A 92 14.57 -5.98 4.63
N GLU A 93 14.05 -7.13 5.05
CA GLU A 93 14.71 -8.43 4.89
C GLU A 93 15.00 -8.76 3.42
N LYS A 94 14.11 -8.38 2.50
CA LYS A 94 14.24 -8.64 1.06
C LYS A 94 14.91 -7.53 0.27
N SER A 95 15.17 -6.38 0.90
CA SER A 95 15.61 -5.14 0.26
C SER A 95 14.67 -4.69 -0.88
N PHE A 96 13.36 -4.78 -0.65
CA PHE A 96 12.33 -4.38 -1.59
C PHE A 96 11.79 -2.98 -1.28
N ASP A 97 11.59 -2.18 -2.34
CA ASP A 97 10.77 -0.96 -2.25
C ASP A 97 9.27 -1.29 -2.20
N GLY A 98 8.44 -0.26 -1.97
CA GLY A 98 6.98 -0.36 -1.84
C GLY A 98 6.35 -1.15 -2.98
N LEU A 99 6.62 -0.71 -4.21
CA LEU A 99 6.11 -1.32 -5.44
C LEU A 99 6.58 -2.77 -5.61
N THR A 100 7.87 -3.05 -5.43
CA THR A 100 8.43 -4.39 -5.64
C THR A 100 7.83 -5.39 -4.67
N TYR A 101 7.64 -4.98 -3.41
CA TYR A 101 7.03 -5.81 -2.39
C TYR A 101 5.54 -6.02 -2.64
N PHE A 102 4.81 -4.98 -3.06
CA PHE A 102 3.41 -5.09 -3.43
C PHE A 102 3.22 -6.14 -4.53
N VAL A 103 4.00 -6.02 -5.61
CA VAL A 103 4.04 -7.02 -6.69
C VAL A 103 4.35 -8.40 -6.11
N TYR A 104 5.39 -8.54 -5.29
CA TYR A 104 5.76 -9.82 -4.67
C TYR A 104 4.63 -10.49 -3.90
N ARG A 105 3.90 -9.73 -3.08
CA ARG A 105 2.75 -10.26 -2.34
C ARG A 105 1.62 -10.69 -3.27
N SER A 106 1.28 -9.87 -4.27
CA SER A 106 0.27 -10.23 -5.28
C SER A 106 0.65 -11.54 -6.01
N LEU A 107 1.93 -11.74 -6.31
CA LEU A 107 2.41 -12.99 -6.94
C LEU A 107 2.31 -14.20 -6.00
N LEU A 108 2.61 -14.04 -4.71
CA LEU A 108 2.44 -15.10 -3.72
C LEU A 108 0.97 -15.48 -3.55
N ASP A 109 0.09 -14.50 -3.41
CA ASP A 109 -1.35 -14.70 -3.25
C ASP A 109 -1.93 -15.39 -4.50
N ALA A 110 -1.45 -15.01 -5.67
CA ALA A 110 -1.77 -15.65 -6.93
C ALA A 110 -1.10 -17.02 -7.11
N LYS A 111 -0.24 -17.50 -6.19
CA LYS A 111 0.51 -18.77 -6.29
C LYS A 111 1.41 -18.87 -7.53
N VAL A 112 2.07 -17.79 -7.90
CA VAL A 112 3.08 -17.78 -8.96
C VAL A 112 4.41 -18.32 -8.42
N GLN A 113 5.03 -19.23 -9.17
CA GLN A 113 6.34 -19.77 -8.82
C GLN A 113 7.42 -18.68 -8.98
N ASN A 114 8.51 -18.80 -8.23
CA ASN A 114 9.64 -17.86 -8.30
C ASN A 114 9.24 -16.37 -8.14
N ALA A 115 8.20 -16.09 -7.34
CA ALA A 115 7.64 -14.75 -7.14
C ALA A 115 8.70 -13.68 -6.87
N GLU A 116 9.74 -14.00 -6.09
CA GLU A 116 10.83 -13.05 -5.80
C GLU A 116 11.60 -12.64 -7.07
N THR A 117 11.96 -13.60 -7.91
CA THR A 117 12.66 -13.37 -9.18
C THR A 117 11.81 -12.53 -10.13
N VAL A 118 10.52 -12.85 -10.24
CA VAL A 118 9.58 -12.11 -11.08
C VAL A 118 9.42 -10.68 -10.59
N SER A 119 9.26 -10.46 -9.28
CA SER A 119 9.16 -9.12 -8.70
C SER A 119 10.39 -8.26 -9.00
N ARG A 120 11.60 -8.84 -8.93
CA ARG A 120 12.84 -8.13 -9.28
C ARG A 120 12.89 -7.77 -10.77
N LYS A 121 12.43 -8.65 -11.67
CA LYS A 121 12.32 -8.37 -13.11
C LYS A 121 11.31 -7.25 -13.39
N ILE A 122 10.15 -7.30 -12.73
CA ILE A 122 9.12 -6.27 -12.84
C ILE A 122 9.66 -4.93 -12.37
N ARG A 123 10.33 -4.87 -11.21
CA ARG A 123 11.01 -3.67 -10.71
C ARG A 123 11.95 -3.06 -11.75
N HIS A 124 12.80 -3.89 -12.36
CA HIS A 124 13.71 -3.43 -13.42
C HIS A 124 12.94 -2.82 -14.60
N ALA A 125 11.84 -3.43 -15.02
CA ALA A 125 11.01 -2.86 -16.09
C ALA A 125 10.45 -1.47 -15.71
N PHE A 126 9.98 -1.28 -14.47
CA PHE A 126 9.54 0.04 -14.00
C PHE A 126 10.66 1.08 -14.02
N THR A 127 11.91 0.69 -13.71
CA THR A 127 13.06 1.61 -13.81
C THR A 127 13.43 2.00 -15.24
N GLU A 128 13.14 1.15 -16.23
CA GLU A 128 13.35 1.45 -17.65
C GLU A 128 12.28 2.39 -18.22
N PHE A 129 11.10 2.43 -17.60
CA PHE A 129 9.96 3.23 -18.06
C PHE A 129 9.48 4.23 -17.00
N PRO A 130 10.32 5.15 -16.47
CA PRO A 130 9.94 6.03 -15.35
C PRO A 130 8.78 6.98 -15.66
N ASN A 131 8.49 7.24 -16.93
CA ASN A 131 7.40 8.10 -17.40
C ASN A 131 6.16 7.31 -17.86
N TRP A 132 6.04 6.02 -17.51
CA TRP A 132 4.93 5.16 -17.92
C TRP A 132 3.55 5.76 -17.66
N LYS A 133 3.38 6.50 -16.56
CA LYS A 133 2.11 7.19 -16.21
C LYS A 133 1.72 8.30 -17.20
N ARG A 134 2.69 8.91 -17.89
CA ARG A 134 2.48 10.07 -18.78
C ARG A 134 2.61 9.73 -20.26
N SER A 135 2.89 8.48 -20.60
CA SER A 135 3.13 8.05 -21.98
C SER A 135 2.47 6.69 -22.22
N GLU A 136 1.44 6.68 -23.06
CA GLU A 136 0.76 5.44 -23.47
C GLU A 136 1.73 4.42 -24.07
N ASN A 137 2.74 4.90 -24.82
CA ASN A 137 3.76 4.03 -25.40
C ASN A 137 4.63 3.39 -24.31
N ALA A 138 5.09 4.16 -23.32
CA ALA A 138 5.86 3.64 -22.20
C ALA A 138 5.02 2.68 -21.33
N LEU A 139 3.74 2.99 -21.10
CA LEU A 139 2.80 2.09 -20.42
C LEU A 139 2.65 0.76 -21.18
N ARG A 140 2.47 0.81 -22.50
CA ARG A 140 2.32 -0.38 -23.34
C ARG A 140 3.57 -1.27 -23.28
N GLU A 141 4.76 -0.68 -23.42
CA GLU A 141 6.02 -1.44 -23.35
C GLU A 141 6.29 -1.99 -21.95
N LEU A 142 5.98 -1.22 -20.91
CA LEU A 142 6.08 -1.69 -19.53
C LEU A 142 5.14 -2.89 -19.29
N ARG A 143 3.86 -2.79 -19.68
CA ARG A 143 2.90 -3.90 -19.57
C ARG A 143 3.41 -5.14 -20.28
N LYS A 144 3.94 -5.00 -21.49
CA LYS A 144 4.54 -6.10 -22.26
C LYS A 144 5.71 -6.77 -21.51
N LYS A 145 6.62 -5.99 -20.91
CA LYS A 145 7.72 -6.55 -20.11
C LYS A 145 7.22 -7.30 -18.87
N VAL A 146 6.20 -6.77 -18.19
CA VAL A 146 5.57 -7.45 -17.05
C VAL A 146 4.90 -8.76 -17.47
N THR A 147 4.15 -8.75 -18.59
CA THR A 147 3.55 -9.96 -19.17
C THR A 147 4.59 -11.04 -19.42
N PHE A 148 5.72 -10.71 -20.06
CA PHE A 148 6.78 -11.70 -20.32
C PHE A 148 7.45 -12.21 -19.04
N ALA A 149 7.63 -11.36 -18.03
CA ALA A 149 8.19 -11.77 -16.75
C ALA A 149 7.29 -12.79 -16.04
N LEU A 150 5.96 -12.64 -16.14
CA LEU A 150 4.99 -13.56 -15.57
C LEU A 150 4.83 -14.84 -16.38
N PHE A 151 4.74 -14.71 -17.70
CA PHE A 151 4.57 -15.85 -18.62
C PHE A 151 5.74 -16.84 -18.52
N ALA A 152 6.94 -16.37 -18.18
CA ALA A 152 8.10 -17.22 -17.94
C ALA A 152 7.91 -18.20 -16.76
N GLU A 153 6.99 -17.94 -15.83
CA GLU A 153 6.73 -18.78 -14.65
C GLU A 153 5.34 -19.45 -14.67
N THR A 154 4.48 -19.06 -15.62
CA THR A 154 3.14 -19.63 -15.79
C THR A 154 2.78 -19.61 -17.28
N GLU A 155 2.70 -20.79 -17.91
CA GLU A 155 2.34 -20.95 -19.32
C GLU A 155 0.84 -20.73 -19.61
N ASP A 156 0.07 -20.29 -18.61
CA ASP A 156 -1.34 -19.91 -18.73
C ASP A 156 -1.46 -18.41 -19.08
N LEU A 157 -1.69 -18.14 -20.37
CA LEU A 157 -1.78 -16.78 -20.90
C LEU A 157 -2.98 -15.98 -20.35
N ASP A 158 -4.11 -16.65 -20.10
CA ASP A 158 -5.32 -16.00 -19.59
C ASP A 158 -5.09 -15.55 -18.15
N ARG A 159 -4.48 -16.42 -17.34
CA ARG A 159 -4.07 -16.08 -15.98
C ARG A 159 -3.05 -14.95 -15.94
N VAL A 160 -2.04 -14.97 -16.82
CA VAL A 160 -1.05 -13.88 -16.90
C VAL A 160 -1.72 -12.55 -17.23
N THR A 161 -2.65 -12.56 -18.19
CA THR A 161 -3.36 -11.35 -18.61
C THR A 161 -4.16 -10.76 -17.45
N ALA A 162 -4.92 -11.59 -16.73
CA ALA A 162 -5.69 -11.17 -15.56
C ALA A 162 -4.79 -10.56 -14.46
N MET A 163 -3.63 -11.17 -14.19
CA MET A 163 -2.68 -10.66 -13.19
C MET A 163 -2.06 -9.32 -13.59
N VAL A 164 -1.73 -9.14 -14.87
CA VAL A 164 -1.21 -7.86 -15.38
C VAL A 164 -2.30 -6.80 -15.25
N ASP A 165 -3.53 -7.09 -15.67
CA ASP A 165 -4.64 -6.14 -15.57
C ASP A 165 -4.94 -5.73 -14.13
N GLU A 166 -4.97 -6.69 -13.21
CA GLU A 166 -5.15 -6.43 -11.79
C GLU A 166 -4.02 -5.55 -11.23
N LEU A 167 -2.76 -5.89 -11.51
CA LEU A 167 -1.61 -5.10 -11.06
C LEU A 167 -1.70 -3.65 -11.52
N PHE A 168 -1.94 -3.40 -12.82
CA PHE A 168 -2.02 -2.04 -13.35
C PHE A 168 -3.27 -1.30 -12.88
N THR A 169 -4.39 -1.99 -12.66
CA THR A 169 -5.60 -1.39 -12.07
C THR A 169 -5.32 -0.89 -10.65
N LEU A 170 -4.60 -1.68 -9.85
CA LEU A 170 -4.23 -1.29 -8.48
C LEU A 170 -3.25 -0.10 -8.49
N LEU A 171 -2.30 -0.08 -9.43
CA LEU A 171 -1.37 1.04 -9.59
C LEU A 171 -2.04 2.33 -10.10
N GLU A 172 -3.05 2.22 -10.96
CA GLU A 172 -3.84 3.38 -11.42
C GLU A 172 -4.72 3.96 -10.32
N LYS A 173 -5.36 3.11 -9.51
CA LYS A 173 -6.14 3.56 -8.34
C LYS A 173 -5.27 4.32 -7.36
N ALA A 174 -4.05 3.82 -7.15
CA ALA A 174 -3.07 4.46 -6.30
C ALA A 174 -2.67 5.88 -6.78
N ASP A 175 -2.82 6.21 -8.07
CA ASP A 175 -2.45 7.50 -8.65
C ASP A 175 -3.62 8.53 -8.69
N ARG A 176 -4.86 8.10 -8.43
CA ARG A 176 -6.05 8.96 -8.49
C ARG A 176 -6.39 9.64 -7.16
N ILE A 177 -5.51 9.52 -6.17
CA ILE A 177 -5.66 10.04 -4.80
C ILE A 177 -4.58 11.07 -4.56
#